data_AF-K1SD14-F1
#
_entry.id   AF-K1SD14-F1
#
_cell.length_a   1.000
_cell.length_b   1.000
_cell.length_c   1.000
_cell.angle_alpha   90.00
_cell.angle_beta   90.00
_cell.angle_gamma   90.00
#
_symmetry.space_group_name_H-M   'P 1'
#
loop_
_entity.id
_entity.type
_entity.pdbx_description
1 polymer ?
#
loop_
_entity_poly.entity_id
_entity_poly.type
_entity_poly.pdbx_seq_one_letter_code
_entity_poly.pdbx_strand_id
1 'polypeptide(L)'
;MTGIEQMTLFQSVLTSVRLLIATLEENYDYVEDELNSLENFISSKMRLMFTSIPNNEKEVQDNLERLFIGNNMNKGVDYDRETGKFNFSGREYIPDFIIPNLKCCLEVKLLKEKNKKSKIIEEINADITAYSKAYNEIVFIIYDIGVINDIIEFKRDIESSGNIKVIVIKH
;
A
#
# COMPACT_ATOMS: atom_id res chain seq x y z
N MET A 1 7.03 -47.71 -16.93
CA MET A 1 7.62 -47.18 -15.69
C MET A 1 7.49 -48.25 -14.61
N THR A 2 8.60 -48.60 -13.97
CA THR A 2 8.59 -49.48 -12.80
C THR A 2 8.07 -48.72 -11.56
N GLY A 3 7.66 -49.44 -10.51
CA GLY A 3 7.22 -48.79 -9.26
C GLY A 3 8.31 -47.95 -8.60
N ILE A 4 9.58 -48.30 -8.79
CA ILE A 4 10.74 -47.54 -8.30
C ILE A 4 10.88 -46.22 -9.09
N GLU A 5 10.78 -46.26 -10.42
CA GLU A 5 10.82 -45.06 -11.27
C GLU A 5 9.67 -44.10 -10.94
N GLN A 6 8.46 -44.62 -10.69
CA GLN A 6 7.32 -43.80 -10.27
C GLN A 6 7.57 -43.14 -8.91
N MET A 7 8.09 -43.88 -7.94
CA MET A 7 8.41 -43.35 -6.61
C MET A 7 9.47 -42.24 -6.68
N THR A 8 10.54 -42.43 -7.46
CA THR A 8 11.57 -41.40 -7.66
C THR A 8 10.99 -40.15 -8.32
N LEU A 9 10.13 -40.31 -9.33
CA LEU A 9 9.45 -39.20 -9.98
C LEU A 9 8.58 -38.42 -8.97
N PHE A 10 7.77 -39.12 -8.15
CA PHE A 10 6.93 -38.49 -7.14
C PHE A 10 7.74 -37.75 -6.08
N GLN A 11 8.86 -38.32 -5.62
CA GLN A 11 9.74 -37.66 -4.66
C GLN A 11 10.39 -36.40 -5.23
N SER A 12 10.81 -36.44 -6.50
CA SER A 12 11.35 -35.27 -7.19
C SER A 12 10.32 -34.16 -7.28
N VAL A 13 9.09 -34.47 -7.74
CA VAL A 13 8.01 -33.49 -7.84
C VAL A 13 7.67 -32.92 -6.47
N LEU A 14 7.54 -33.76 -5.45
CA LEU A 14 7.28 -33.31 -4.07
C LEU A 14 8.37 -32.36 -3.56
N THR A 15 9.64 -32.64 -3.86
CA THR A 15 10.77 -31.80 -3.45
C THR A 15 10.71 -30.45 -4.15
N SER A 16 10.48 -30.43 -5.46
CA SER A 16 10.34 -29.19 -6.23
C SER A 16 9.16 -28.35 -5.76
N VAL A 17 8.02 -28.97 -5.45
CA VAL A 17 6.84 -28.27 -4.91
C VAL A 17 7.14 -27.68 -3.54
N ARG A 18 7.81 -28.41 -2.65
CA ARG A 18 8.19 -27.89 -1.32
C ARG A 18 9.16 -26.72 -1.40
N LEU A 19 10.14 -26.79 -2.31
CA LEU A 19 11.07 -25.69 -2.52
C LEU A 19 10.33 -24.45 -3.04
N LEU A 20 9.43 -24.63 -4.01
CA LEU A 20 8.60 -23.53 -4.52
C LEU A 20 7.76 -22.89 -3.41
N ILE A 21 7.10 -23.70 -2.57
CA ILE A 21 6.31 -23.21 -1.43
C ILE A 21 7.20 -22.38 -0.50
N ALA A 22 8.35 -22.91 -0.07
CA ALA A 22 9.25 -22.20 0.84
C ALA A 22 9.72 -20.86 0.25
N THR A 23 10.05 -20.81 -1.04
CA THR A 23 10.45 -19.56 -1.70
C THR A 23 9.28 -18.57 -1.80
N LEU A 24 8.07 -19.04 -2.04
CA LEU A 24 6.88 -18.17 -2.08
C LEU A 24 6.54 -17.60 -0.71
N GLU A 25 6.63 -18.43 0.34
CA GLU A 25 6.43 -18.01 1.73
C GLU A 25 7.46 -16.95 2.13
N GLU A 26 8.75 -17.17 1.83
CA GLU A 26 9.81 -16.19 2.12
C GLU A 26 9.57 -14.85 1.41
N ASN A 27 9.13 -14.85 0.15
CA ASN A 27 8.81 -13.62 -0.56
C ASN A 27 7.57 -12.91 0.02
N TYR A 28 6.57 -13.67 0.45
CA TYR A 28 5.36 -13.11 1.05
C TYR A 28 5.67 -12.46 2.40
N ASP A 29 6.40 -13.17 3.27
CA ASP A 29 6.84 -12.66 4.58
C ASP A 29 7.67 -11.38 4.41
N TYR A 30 8.58 -11.34 3.43
CA TYR A 30 9.36 -10.16 3.09
C TYR A 30 8.48 -8.95 2.72
N VAL A 31 7.48 -9.13 1.85
CA VAL A 31 6.58 -8.03 1.45
C VAL A 31 5.77 -7.52 2.64
N GLU A 32 5.24 -8.42 3.47
CA GLU A 32 4.47 -8.07 4.66
C GLU A 32 5.33 -7.29 5.67
N ASP A 33 6.55 -7.74 5.94
CA ASP A 33 7.50 -7.07 6.85
C ASP A 33 7.89 -5.67 6.36
N GLU A 34 8.15 -5.51 5.07
CA GLU A 34 8.47 -4.21 4.47
C GLU A 34 7.27 -3.24 4.52
N LEU A 35 6.06 -3.72 4.25
CA LEU A 35 4.84 -2.90 4.37
C LEU A 35 4.57 -2.49 5.81
N ASN A 36 4.75 -3.39 6.78
CA ASN A 36 4.62 -3.07 8.19
C ASN A 36 5.69 -2.07 8.64
N SER A 37 6.92 -2.19 8.14
CA SER A 37 7.99 -1.24 8.40
C SER A 37 7.67 0.14 7.83
N LEU A 38 7.14 0.20 6.61
CA LEU A 38 6.66 1.43 5.97
C LEU A 38 5.50 2.07 6.76
N GLU A 39 4.51 1.28 7.18
CA GLU A 39 3.40 1.77 8.00
C GLU A 39 3.90 2.38 9.30
N ASN A 40 4.75 1.67 10.03
CA ASN A 40 5.29 2.13 11.31
C ASN A 40 6.11 3.42 11.13
N PHE A 41 6.91 3.48 10.07
CA PHE A 41 7.69 4.65 9.72
C PHE A 41 6.81 5.87 9.44
N ILE A 42 5.83 5.75 8.53
CA ILE A 42 4.91 6.84 8.18
C ILE A 42 4.09 7.25 9.42
N SER A 43 3.51 6.28 10.14
CA SER A 43 2.69 6.53 11.32
C SER A 43 3.44 7.31 12.41
N SER A 44 4.71 6.99 12.63
CA SER A 44 5.52 7.61 13.69
C SER A 44 6.10 8.98 13.33
N LYS A 45 6.28 9.28 12.05
CA LYS A 45 7.00 10.49 11.60
C LYS A 45 6.13 11.50 10.86
N MET A 46 5.08 11.05 10.16
CA MET A 46 4.34 11.91 9.23
C MET A 46 3.72 13.13 9.92
N ARG A 47 3.16 12.98 11.13
CA ARG A 47 2.59 14.12 11.88
C ARG A 47 3.64 15.22 12.17
N LEU A 48 4.88 14.83 12.43
CA LEU A 48 5.98 15.74 12.78
C LEU A 48 6.40 16.63 11.60
N MET A 49 6.02 16.26 10.37
CA MET A 49 6.32 17.03 9.17
C MET A 49 5.45 18.28 9.01
N PHE A 50 4.42 18.46 9.85
CA PHE A 50 3.45 19.55 9.72
C PHE A 50 3.49 20.48 10.93
N THR A 51 3.80 21.75 10.70
CA THR A 51 3.66 22.80 11.72
C THR A 51 2.23 23.32 11.83
N SER A 52 1.49 23.32 10.71
CA SER A 52 0.10 23.76 10.61
C SER A 52 -0.75 22.72 9.89
N ILE A 53 -2.07 22.86 9.98
CA ILE A 53 -3.01 22.01 9.24
C ILE A 53 -2.74 22.15 7.73
N PRO A 54 -2.54 21.05 6.99
CA PRO A 54 -2.31 21.14 5.55
C PRO A 54 -3.53 21.69 4.81
N ASN A 55 -3.31 22.45 3.75
CA ASN A 55 -4.34 23.11 2.98
C ASN A 55 -5.00 22.18 1.95
N ASN A 56 -4.23 21.24 1.40
CA ASN A 56 -4.65 20.31 0.36
C ASN A 56 -3.83 19.01 0.43
N GLU A 57 -4.24 18.00 -0.34
CA GLU A 57 -3.56 16.70 -0.40
C GLU A 57 -2.14 16.80 -0.93
N LYS A 58 -1.89 17.74 -1.87
CA LYS A 58 -0.54 17.98 -2.41
C LYS A 58 0.47 18.36 -1.33
N GLU A 59 0.08 19.18 -0.35
CA GLU A 59 0.94 19.50 0.79
C GLU A 59 1.24 18.27 1.66
N VAL A 60 0.29 17.33 1.74
CA VAL A 60 0.51 16.05 2.44
C VAL A 60 1.48 15.18 1.64
N GLN A 61 1.30 15.05 0.34
CA GLN A 61 2.21 14.33 -0.55
C GLN A 61 3.62 14.92 -0.53
N ASP A 62 3.77 16.24 -0.59
CA ASP A 62 5.07 16.91 -0.57
C ASP A 62 5.84 16.61 0.72
N ASN A 63 5.14 16.57 1.86
CA ASN A 63 5.74 16.21 3.15
C ASN A 63 6.03 14.71 3.27
N LEU A 64 5.22 13.86 2.63
CA LEU A 64 5.51 12.42 2.54
C LEU A 64 6.77 12.16 1.71
N GLU A 65 6.92 12.84 0.56
CA GLU A 65 8.13 12.74 -0.27
C GLU A 65 9.37 13.20 0.50
N ARG A 66 9.27 14.33 1.22
CA ARG A 66 10.35 14.80 2.12
C ARG A 66 10.68 13.78 3.21
N LEU A 67 9.67 13.10 3.74
CA LEU A 67 9.85 12.08 4.75
C LEU A 67 10.62 10.87 4.17
N PHE A 68 10.29 10.42 2.96
CA PHE A 68 11.03 9.37 2.26
C PHE A 68 12.48 9.77 1.99
N ILE A 69 12.72 10.98 1.48
CA ILE A 69 14.07 11.51 1.26
C ILE A 69 14.86 11.58 2.58
N GLY A 70 14.23 12.05 3.65
CA GLY A 70 14.83 12.11 4.99
C GLY A 70 15.18 10.74 5.57
N ASN A 71 14.59 9.67 5.06
CA ASN A 71 14.87 8.28 5.41
C ASN A 71 15.83 7.59 4.43
N ASN A 72 16.55 8.36 3.60
CA ASN A 72 17.48 7.88 2.58
C ASN A 72 16.84 7.01 1.48
N MET A 73 15.53 7.14 1.24
CA MET A 73 14.89 6.50 0.08
C MET A 73 15.19 7.31 -1.18
N ASN A 74 15.63 6.63 -2.23
CA ASN A 74 16.04 7.20 -3.50
C ASN A 74 14.87 7.17 -4.50
N LYS A 75 14.55 8.33 -5.06
CA LYS A 75 13.58 8.45 -6.14
C LYS A 75 14.07 7.73 -7.40
N GLY A 76 13.20 6.97 -8.07
CA GLY A 76 13.52 6.15 -9.23
C GLY A 76 14.12 4.79 -8.90
N VAL A 77 14.31 4.47 -7.61
CA VAL A 77 14.80 3.17 -7.14
C VAL A 77 13.87 2.62 -6.08
N ASP A 78 13.74 3.34 -4.96
CA ASP A 78 12.95 2.91 -3.80
C ASP A 78 11.49 3.35 -3.93
N TYR A 79 11.26 4.53 -4.49
CA TYR A 79 9.91 5.02 -4.79
C TYR A 79 9.91 5.92 -6.03
N ASP A 80 8.73 6.12 -6.61
CA ASP A 80 8.47 7.17 -7.58
C ASP A 80 7.16 7.90 -7.25
N ARG A 81 7.05 9.15 -7.70
CA ARG A 81 5.88 10.01 -7.45
C ARG A 81 5.15 10.29 -8.76
N GLU A 82 3.81 10.20 -8.76
CA GLU A 82 2.93 10.47 -9.91
C GLU A 82 3.34 9.68 -11.18
N THR A 83 3.85 8.46 -10.99
CA THR A 83 4.21 7.54 -12.08
C THR A 83 3.49 6.20 -11.91
N GLY A 84 3.64 5.30 -12.89
CA GLY A 84 2.89 4.04 -12.90
C GLY A 84 1.49 4.17 -13.50
N LYS A 85 1.34 5.06 -14.48
CA LYS A 85 0.07 5.27 -15.18
C LYS A 85 -0.44 3.98 -15.80
N PHE A 86 -1.73 3.71 -15.64
CA PHE A 86 -2.40 2.62 -16.34
C PHE A 86 -3.83 3.02 -16.74
N ASN A 87 -4.35 2.32 -17.74
CA ASN A 87 -5.71 2.54 -18.22
C ASN A 87 -6.65 1.48 -17.66
N PHE A 88 -7.72 1.93 -17.03
CA PHE A 88 -8.78 1.04 -16.55
C PHE A 88 -10.15 1.63 -16.92
N SER A 89 -11.01 0.80 -17.52
CA SER A 89 -12.37 1.21 -17.93
C SER A 89 -12.41 2.51 -18.76
N GLY A 90 -11.41 2.74 -19.62
CA GLY A 90 -11.31 3.93 -20.46
C GLY A 90 -10.88 5.22 -19.74
N ARG A 91 -10.44 5.14 -18.47
CA ARG A 91 -9.85 6.25 -17.72
C ARG A 91 -8.38 5.96 -17.41
N GLU A 92 -7.57 7.00 -17.42
CA GLU A 92 -6.17 6.96 -16.96
C GLU A 92 -6.15 7.15 -15.43
N TYR A 93 -5.46 6.26 -14.74
CA TYR A 93 -5.26 6.30 -13.29
C TYR A 93 -3.77 6.46 -13.01
N ILE A 94 -3.44 7.29 -12.01
CA ILE A 94 -2.08 7.60 -11.61
C ILE A 94 -2.07 7.67 -10.08
N PRO A 95 -1.40 6.72 -9.38
CA PRO A 95 -1.24 6.81 -7.94
C PRO A 95 -0.28 7.95 -7.57
N ASP A 96 -0.43 8.47 -6.35
CA ASP A 96 0.43 9.52 -5.82
C ASP A 96 1.88 9.07 -5.73
N PHE A 97 2.11 7.85 -5.21
CA PHE A 97 3.43 7.23 -5.19
C PHE A 97 3.35 5.74 -5.52
N ILE A 98 4.48 5.19 -5.95
CA ILE A 98 4.68 3.76 -6.11
C ILE A 98 5.95 3.34 -5.38
N ILE A 99 5.94 2.12 -4.85
CA ILE A 99 7.12 1.41 -4.33
C ILE A 99 7.31 0.18 -5.23
N PRO A 100 8.14 0.29 -6.29
CA PRO A 100 8.22 -0.72 -7.35
C PRO A 100 8.57 -2.12 -6.83
N ASN A 101 9.50 -2.21 -5.88
CA ASN A 101 9.98 -3.48 -5.33
C ASN A 101 8.88 -4.27 -4.61
N LEU A 102 7.86 -3.59 -4.08
CA LEU A 102 6.72 -4.21 -3.40
C LEU A 102 5.48 -4.35 -4.31
N LYS A 103 5.56 -3.91 -5.58
CA LYS A 103 4.38 -3.70 -6.44
C LYS A 103 3.24 -2.98 -5.70
N CYS A 104 3.63 -1.98 -4.92
CA CYS A 104 2.75 -1.25 -4.03
C CYS A 104 2.50 0.16 -4.57
N CYS A 105 1.26 0.62 -4.49
CA CYS A 105 0.92 2.03 -4.73
C CYS A 105 0.42 2.69 -3.45
N LEU A 106 0.75 3.97 -3.29
CA LEU A 106 0.32 4.80 -2.18
C LEU A 106 -0.60 5.90 -2.72
N GLU A 107 -1.68 6.17 -1.99
CA GLU A 107 -2.65 7.22 -2.30
C GLU A 107 -2.90 8.05 -1.03
N VAL A 108 -2.80 9.36 -1.14
CA VAL A 108 -2.94 10.30 -0.02
C VAL A 108 -4.31 10.96 -0.07
N LYS A 109 -5.07 10.89 1.03
CA LYS A 109 -6.33 11.65 1.18
C LYS A 109 -6.29 12.55 2.41
N LEU A 110 -6.85 13.76 2.28
CA LEU A 110 -6.92 14.74 3.37
C LEU A 110 -8.36 14.92 3.84
N LEU A 111 -8.64 14.45 5.06
CA LEU A 111 -9.97 14.52 5.64
C LEU A 111 -10.10 15.71 6.59
N LYS A 112 -10.81 16.76 6.12
CA LYS A 112 -11.02 18.00 6.86
C LYS A 112 -12.37 18.13 7.56
N GLU A 113 -13.42 17.64 6.92
CA GLU A 113 -14.79 17.92 7.34
C GLU A 113 -15.58 16.61 7.50
N LYS A 114 -16.44 16.55 8.52
CA LYS A 114 -17.22 15.34 8.83
C LYS A 114 -18.14 14.89 7.70
N ASN A 115 -18.75 15.84 7.00
CA ASN A 115 -19.63 15.59 5.84
C ASN A 115 -18.89 15.02 4.62
N LYS A 116 -17.55 15.03 4.60
CA LYS A 116 -16.74 14.47 3.51
C LYS A 116 -16.29 13.02 3.75
N LYS A 117 -16.55 12.45 4.94
CA LYS A 117 -16.14 11.07 5.26
C LYS A 117 -16.69 10.05 4.25
N SER A 118 -17.99 10.09 3.94
CA SER A 118 -18.60 9.17 2.98
C SER A 118 -18.04 9.33 1.57
N LYS A 119 -17.86 10.57 1.12
CA LYS A 119 -17.29 10.88 -0.19
C LYS A 119 -15.87 10.34 -0.34
N ILE A 120 -15.03 10.50 0.69
CA ILE A 120 -13.67 9.93 0.68
C ILE A 120 -13.71 8.40 0.64
N ILE A 121 -14.62 7.75 1.37
CA ILE A 121 -14.76 6.29 1.32
C ILE A 121 -15.20 5.83 -0.09
N GLU A 122 -16.11 6.56 -0.74
CA GLU A 122 -16.51 6.27 -2.14
C GLU A 122 -15.33 6.42 -3.11
N GLU A 123 -14.54 7.48 -2.98
CA GLU A 123 -13.32 7.70 -3.78
C GLU A 123 -12.30 6.58 -3.55
N ILE A 124 -12.01 6.23 -2.30
CA ILE A 124 -11.11 5.14 -1.92
C ILE A 124 -11.56 3.81 -2.56
N ASN A 125 -12.84 3.47 -2.50
CA ASN A 125 -13.35 2.22 -3.10
C ASN A 125 -13.22 2.19 -4.63
N ALA A 126 -13.41 3.35 -5.29
CA ALA A 126 -13.19 3.46 -6.72
C ALA A 126 -11.71 3.29 -7.07
N ASP A 127 -10.81 3.90 -6.29
CA ASP A 127 -9.36 3.80 -6.44
C ASP A 127 -8.89 2.36 -6.19
N ILE A 128 -9.37 1.69 -5.15
CA ILE A 128 -9.12 0.25 -4.87
C ILE A 128 -9.45 -0.58 -6.11
N THR A 129 -10.65 -0.40 -6.67
CA THR A 129 -11.12 -1.19 -7.82
C THR A 129 -10.19 -1.06 -9.03
N ALA A 130 -9.67 0.14 -9.26
CA ALA A 130 -8.74 0.41 -10.36
C ALA A 130 -7.33 -0.08 -10.05
N TYR A 131 -6.77 0.30 -8.89
CA TYR A 131 -5.39 0.01 -8.50
C TYR A 131 -5.12 -1.48 -8.32
N SER A 132 -6.09 -2.27 -7.84
CA SER A 132 -5.95 -3.73 -7.73
C SER A 132 -5.77 -4.45 -9.08
N LYS A 133 -5.85 -3.75 -10.21
CA LYS A 133 -5.52 -4.30 -11.54
C LYS A 133 -4.04 -4.20 -11.89
N ALA A 134 -3.32 -3.27 -11.28
CA ALA A 134 -1.93 -2.97 -11.59
C ALA A 134 -0.97 -3.24 -10.41
N TYR A 135 -1.48 -3.17 -9.18
CA TYR A 135 -0.71 -3.30 -7.95
C TYR A 135 -1.22 -4.45 -7.10
N ASN A 136 -0.29 -5.10 -6.41
CA ASN A 136 -0.61 -6.18 -5.47
C ASN A 136 -1.04 -5.61 -4.12
N GLU A 137 -0.41 -4.50 -3.73
CA GLU A 137 -0.55 -3.86 -2.42
C GLU A 137 -0.97 -2.40 -2.61
N ILE A 138 -1.96 -1.96 -1.84
CA ILE A 138 -2.48 -0.60 -1.92
C ILE A 138 -2.45 0.03 -0.52
N VAL A 139 -1.77 1.15 -0.38
CA VAL A 139 -1.66 1.86 0.90
C VAL A 139 -2.35 3.21 0.81
N PHE A 140 -3.41 3.41 1.58
CA PHE A 140 -4.06 4.71 1.74
C PHE A 140 -3.50 5.44 2.95
N ILE A 141 -3.02 6.66 2.74
CA ILE A 141 -2.54 7.54 3.81
C ILE A 141 -3.59 8.62 4.03
N ILE A 142 -4.33 8.48 5.12
CA ILE A 142 -5.43 9.36 5.49
C ILE A 142 -4.92 10.35 6.54
N TYR A 143 -4.74 11.60 6.13
CA TYR A 143 -4.43 12.67 7.05
C TYR A 143 -5.73 13.24 7.62
N ASP A 144 -5.98 13.01 8.90
CA ASP A 144 -7.24 13.34 9.57
C ASP A 144 -7.06 14.47 10.59
N ILE A 145 -7.83 15.55 10.44
CA ILE A 145 -7.80 16.71 11.35
C ILE A 145 -8.78 16.59 12.54
N GLY A 146 -9.31 15.39 12.79
CA GLY A 146 -10.19 15.10 13.93
C GLY A 146 -11.61 14.65 13.54
N VAL A 147 -11.79 14.13 12.33
CA VAL A 147 -13.06 13.61 11.81
C VAL A 147 -13.29 12.16 12.23
N ILE A 148 -12.25 11.31 12.22
CA ILE A 148 -12.37 9.87 12.47
C ILE A 148 -12.35 9.63 13.99
N ASN A 149 -13.46 9.22 14.60
CA ASN A 149 -13.46 8.92 16.04
C ASN A 149 -12.89 7.53 16.33
N ASP A 150 -13.34 6.52 15.59
CA ASP A 150 -12.88 5.15 15.70
C ASP A 150 -12.00 4.81 14.49
N ILE A 151 -10.68 4.78 14.74
CA ILE A 151 -9.68 4.44 13.71
C ILE A 151 -9.77 2.96 13.35
N ILE A 152 -10.06 2.09 14.32
CA ILE A 152 -10.07 0.64 14.12
C ILE A 152 -11.23 0.26 13.20
N GLU A 153 -12.43 0.78 13.48
CA GLU A 153 -13.60 0.60 12.62
C GLU A 153 -13.33 1.14 11.21
N PHE A 154 -12.80 2.37 11.11
CA PHE A 154 -12.52 3.00 9.82
C PHE A 154 -11.51 2.22 8.97
N LYS A 155 -10.43 1.73 9.57
CA LYS A 155 -9.45 0.87 8.87
C LYS A 155 -10.13 -0.42 8.41
N ARG A 156 -10.81 -1.12 9.32
CA ARG A 156 -11.46 -2.42 9.02
C ARG A 156 -12.45 -2.33 7.87
N ASP A 157 -13.26 -1.26 7.81
CA ASP A 157 -14.26 -1.08 6.76
C ASP A 157 -13.63 -1.02 5.36
N ILE A 158 -12.42 -0.46 5.24
CA ILE A 158 -11.70 -0.32 3.97
C ILE A 158 -10.80 -1.55 3.69
N GLU A 159 -10.03 -1.97 4.68
CA GLU A 159 -9.04 -3.06 4.56
C GLU A 159 -9.68 -4.44 4.34
N SER A 160 -10.98 -4.60 4.65
CA SER A 160 -11.72 -5.84 4.39
C SER A 160 -11.79 -6.27 2.92
N SER A 161 -11.43 -5.37 2.00
CA SER A 161 -11.53 -5.57 0.55
C SER A 161 -10.31 -6.26 -0.10
N GLY A 162 -9.27 -6.63 0.66
CA GLY A 162 -8.11 -7.37 0.15
C GLY A 162 -6.78 -6.87 0.69
N ASN A 163 -5.74 -6.87 -0.16
CA ASN A 163 -4.38 -6.42 0.14
C ASN A 163 -4.30 -4.88 0.17
N ILE A 164 -5.02 -4.32 1.13
CA ILE A 164 -5.17 -2.88 1.32
C ILE A 164 -4.74 -2.55 2.74
N LYS A 165 -3.95 -1.51 2.89
CA LYS A 165 -3.54 -0.97 4.18
C LYS A 165 -3.99 0.48 4.30
N VAL A 166 -4.54 0.86 5.44
CA VAL A 166 -4.95 2.22 5.74
C VAL A 166 -4.11 2.76 6.89
N ILE A 167 -3.39 3.83 6.62
CA ILE A 167 -2.56 4.55 7.60
C ILE A 167 -3.29 5.85 7.94
N VAL A 168 -3.79 5.96 9.17
CA VAL A 168 -4.46 7.17 9.64
C VAL A 168 -3.49 8.03 10.45
N ILE A 169 -3.21 9.23 9.97
CA ILE A 169 -2.36 10.21 10.65
C ILE A 169 -3.24 11.30 11.23
N LYS A 170 -3.26 11.42 12.56
CA LYS A 170 -3.97 12.49 13.26
C LYS A 170 -3.16 13.77 13.26
N HIS A 171 -3.78 14.88 12.87
CA HIS A 171 -3.25 16.22 13.14
C HIS A 171 -3.30 16.54 14.64
#